data_AF-A0A3N5IQA5-F1
#
_entry.id   AF-A0A3N5IQA5-F1
#
_cell.length_a   1.000
_cell.length_b   1.000
_cell.length_c   1.000
_cell.angle_alpha   90.00
_cell.angle_beta   90.00
_cell.angle_gamma   90.00
#
_symmetry.space_group_name_H-M   'P 1'
#
loop_
_entity.id
_entity.type
_entity.pdbx_description
1 polymer ?
#
loop_
_entity_poly.entity_id
_entity_poly.type
_entity_poly.pdbx_seq_one_letter_code
_entity_poly.pdbx_strand_id
1 'polypeptide(L)' 'MNKKMALLLLAAGACWGSQGCTCRAWYEGLKERQRQECYQNPGQSEVQKCLDSVNSTTYDEYMRSRKDQNK' A
#
# COMPACT_ATOMS: atom_id res chain seq x y z
N MET A 1 -17.40 -26.61 28.16
CA MET A 1 -17.10 -25.73 27.01
C MET A 1 -17.24 -26.56 25.73
N ASN A 2 -18.27 -26.31 24.92
CA ASN A 2 -18.60 -27.17 23.78
C ASN A 2 -17.53 -27.05 22.68
N LYS A 3 -17.03 -28.18 22.14
CA LYS A 3 -16.03 -28.20 21.05
C LYS A 3 -16.44 -27.33 19.86
N LYS A 4 -17.75 -27.28 19.56
CA LYS A 4 -18.36 -26.43 18.53
C LYS A 4 -18.20 -24.92 18.83
N MET A 5 -18.26 -24.55 20.09
CA MET A 5 -18.14 -23.17 20.58
C MET A 5 -16.67 -22.70 20.56
N ALA A 6 -15.73 -23.61 20.84
CA ALA A 6 -14.29 -23.33 20.69
C ALA A 6 -13.88 -23.15 19.21
N LEU A 7 -14.45 -23.95 18.30
CA LEU A 7 -14.23 -23.82 16.86
C LEU A 7 -14.79 -22.50 16.30
N LEU A 8 -15.96 -22.05 16.76
CA LEU A 8 -16.55 -20.79 16.34
C LEU A 8 -15.74 -19.57 16.80
N LEU A 9 -15.14 -19.62 18.00
CA LEU A 9 -14.30 -18.54 18.52
C LEU A 9 -12.95 -18.45 17.79
N LEU A 10 -12.35 -19.59 17.40
CA LEU A 10 -11.13 -19.62 16.60
C LEU A 10 -11.34 -19.07 15.18
N ALA A 11 -12.48 -19.40 14.56
CA ALA A 11 -12.81 -18.89 13.23
C ALA A 11 -13.07 -17.37 13.23
N ALA A 12 -13.72 -16.84 14.28
CA ALA A 12 -13.99 -15.41 14.41
C ALA A 12 -12.70 -14.58 14.65
N GLY A 13 -11.71 -15.14 15.37
CA GLY A 13 -10.44 -14.46 15.65
C GLY A 13 -9.54 -14.26 14.42
N ALA A 14 -9.64 -15.11 13.40
CA ALA A 14 -8.77 -15.05 12.22
C ALA A 14 -9.10 -13.89 11.26
N CYS A 15 -10.33 -13.36 11.28
CA CYS A 15 -10.77 -12.33 10.33
C CYS A 15 -10.42 -10.88 10.73
N TRP A 16 -9.97 -10.62 11.97
CA TRP A 16 -9.72 -9.26 12.44
C TRP A 16 -8.31 -8.70 12.14
N GLY A 17 -7.37 -9.52 11.67
CA GLY A 17 -5.98 -9.08 11.46
C GLY A 17 -5.64 -8.52 10.07
N SER A 18 -6.51 -8.64 9.07
CA SER A 18 -6.12 -8.46 7.67
C SER A 18 -6.24 -7.04 7.10
N GLN A 19 -6.85 -6.10 7.83
CA GLN A 19 -7.16 -4.78 7.25
C GLN A 19 -5.98 -3.79 7.22
N GLY A 20 -4.88 -4.07 7.93
CA GLY A 20 -3.72 -3.16 8.04
C GLY A 20 -2.46 -3.60 7.30
N CYS A 21 -2.27 -4.91 7.07
CA CYS A 21 -1.02 -5.42 6.52
C CYS A 21 -0.86 -5.19 5.01
N THR A 22 -1.96 -5.09 4.26
CA THR A 22 -1.91 -5.08 2.79
C THR A 22 -1.68 -3.69 2.20
N CYS A 23 -2.23 -2.63 2.79
CA CYS A 23 -2.24 -1.30 2.16
C CYS A 23 -0.84 -0.68 2.02
N ARG A 24 0.00 -0.81 3.05
CA ARG A 24 1.37 -0.30 3.01
C ARG A 24 2.23 -1.07 2.02
N ALA A 25 2.17 -2.40 2.07
CA ALA A 25 2.90 -3.25 1.12
C ALA A 25 2.48 -2.97 -0.33
N TRP A 26 1.19 -2.75 -0.56
CA TRP A 26 0.67 -2.43 -1.89
C TRP A 26 1.14 -1.06 -2.38
N TYR A 27 1.15 -0.04 -1.51
CA TYR A 27 1.70 1.27 -1.83
C TYR A 27 3.18 1.21 -2.18
N GLU A 28 3.99 0.53 -1.37
CA GLU A 28 5.43 0.39 -1.64
C GLU A 28 5.67 -0.33 -2.98
N GLY A 29 4.89 -1.37 -3.29
CA GLY A 29 4.95 -2.06 -4.57
C GLY A 29 4.58 -1.16 -5.76
N LEU A 30 3.55 -0.32 -5.62
CA LEU A 30 3.20 0.66 -6.66
C LEU A 30 4.28 1.73 -6.83
N LYS A 31 4.83 2.25 -5.72
CA LYS A 31 5.89 3.25 -5.74
C LYS A 31 7.13 2.71 -6.45
N GLU A 32 7.49 1.46 -6.19
CA GLU A 32 8.61 0.81 -6.86
C GLU A 32 8.38 0.67 -8.37
N ARG A 33 7.18 0.25 -8.78
CA ARG A 33 6.82 0.19 -10.19
C ARG A 33 6.97 1.56 -10.88
N GLN A 34 6.49 2.63 -10.25
CA GLN A 34 6.63 3.98 -10.79
C GLN A 34 8.09 4.41 -10.91
N ARG A 35 8.96 4.04 -9.96
CA ARG A 35 10.42 4.27 -10.12
C ARG A 35 10.98 3.55 -11.33
N GLN A 36 10.56 2.30 -11.56
CA GLN A 36 11.01 1.54 -12.74
C GLN A 36 10.55 2.19 -14.05
N GLU A 37 9.34 2.74 -14.09
CA GLU A 37 8.83 3.51 -15.23
C GLU A 37 9.67 4.79 -15.45
N CYS A 38 10.15 5.45 -14.39
CA CYS A 38 11.05 6.61 -14.53
C CYS A 38 12.34 6.28 -15.28
N TYR A 39 12.92 5.08 -15.10
CA TYR A 39 14.14 4.66 -15.77
C TYR A 39 13.95 4.33 -17.26
N GLN A 40 12.70 4.25 -17.73
CA GLN A 40 12.40 4.08 -19.16
C GLN A 40 12.46 5.40 -19.94
N ASN A 41 12.61 6.55 -19.24
CA ASN A 41 12.74 7.83 -19.89
C ASN A 41 14.09 7.98 -20.63
N PRO A 42 14.09 8.58 -21.84
CA PRO A 42 15.29 8.70 -22.66
C PRO A 42 16.30 9.73 -22.12
N GLY A 43 15.84 10.74 -21.38
CA GLY A 43 16.71 11.79 -20.82
C GLY A 43 17.09 11.54 -19.37
N GLN A 44 18.39 11.54 -19.05
CA GLN A 44 18.88 11.38 -17.66
C GLN A 44 18.32 12.46 -16.70
N SER A 45 18.12 13.69 -17.18
CA SER A 45 17.47 14.75 -16.38
C SER A 45 15.99 14.47 -16.12
N GLU A 46 15.29 13.85 -17.07
CA GLU A 46 13.87 13.49 -16.96
C GLU A 46 13.70 12.29 -16.01
N VAL A 47 14.63 11.34 -16.05
CA VAL A 47 14.72 10.25 -15.07
C VAL A 47 14.82 10.83 -13.66
N GLN A 48 15.75 11.76 -13.41
CA GLN A 48 15.93 12.32 -12.07
C GLN A 48 14.69 13.10 -11.59
N LYS A 49 14.11 13.96 -12.45
CA LYS A 49 12.87 14.69 -12.12
C LYS A 49 11.71 13.74 -11.79
N CYS A 50 11.58 12.65 -12.55
CA CYS A 50 10.56 11.63 -12.31
C CYS A 50 10.79 10.94 -10.95
N LEU A 51 12.02 10.52 -10.66
CA LEU A 51 12.38 9.89 -9.39
C LEU A 51 12.13 10.82 -8.20
N ASP A 52 12.48 12.10 -8.32
CA ASP A 52 12.26 13.09 -7.28
C ASP A 52 10.76 13.24 -6.98
N SER A 53 9.92 13.27 -8.03
CA SER A 53 8.46 13.30 -7.88
C SER A 53 7.93 12.05 -7.18
N VAL A 54 8.33 10.85 -7.62
CA VAL A 54 7.86 9.58 -7.02
C VAL A 54 8.32 9.46 -5.56
N ASN A 55 9.55 9.89 -5.26
CA ASN A 55 10.13 9.83 -3.92
C ASN A 55 9.51 10.84 -2.96
N SER A 56 9.04 11.99 -3.47
CA SER A 56 8.43 13.06 -2.66
C SER A 56 7.14 12.64 -1.94
N THR A 57 6.40 11.66 -2.49
CA THR A 57 5.15 11.20 -1.88
C THR A 57 5.43 10.16 -0.79
N THR A 58 4.77 10.30 0.35
CA THR A 58 4.80 9.34 1.45
C THR A 58 3.54 8.47 1.51
N TYR A 59 3.62 7.33 2.22
CA TYR A 59 2.46 6.46 2.43
C TYR A 59 1.32 7.19 3.16
N ASP A 60 1.64 8.04 4.12
CA ASP A 60 0.63 8.77 4.90
C ASP A 60 -0.11 9.81 4.05
N GLU A 61 0.59 10.50 3.16
CA GLU A 61 -0.02 11.40 2.17
C GLU A 61 -0.91 10.64 1.19
N TYR A 62 -0.43 9.50 0.68
CA TYR A 62 -1.22 8.61 -0.18
C TYR A 62 -2.52 8.18 0.51
N MET A 63 -2.46 7.79 1.79
CA MET A 63 -3.64 7.39 2.56
C MET A 63 -4.59 8.55 2.85
N ARG A 64 -4.08 9.77 3.05
CA ARG A 64 -4.92 10.97 3.20
C ARG A 64 -5.66 11.29 1.91
N SER A 65 -4.95 11.35 0.77
CA SER A 65 -5.56 11.60 -0.53
C SER A 65 -6.64 10.56 -0.89
N ARG A 66 -6.42 9.28 -0.56
CA ARG A 66 -7.41 8.21 -0.81
C ARG A 66 -8.65 8.30 0.06
N LYS A 67 -8.53 8.80 1.30
CA LYS A 67 -9.67 9.04 2.19
C LYS A 67 -10.47 10.26 1.75
N ASP A 68 -9.80 11.32 1.32
CA ASP A 68 -10.45 12.54 0.85
C ASP A 68 -11.20 12.32 -0.47
N GLN A 69 -10.71 11.45 -1.35
CA GLN A 69 -11.39 11.08 -2.61
C GLN A 69 -12.63 10.18 -2.43
N ASN A 70 -12.84 9.61 -1.24
CA ASN A 70 -13.93 8.67 -0.95
C ASN A 70 -15.01 9.29 -0.04
N LYS A 71 -15.06 10.62 0.02
CA LYS A 71 -16.02 11.43 0.79
C LYS A 71 -16.90 12.23 -0.17
#